data_AF-A0A936HFS6-F1
#
_entry.id   AF-A0A936HFS6-F1
#
_cell.length_a   1.000
_cell.length_b   1.000
_cell.length_c   1.000
_cell.angle_alpha   90.00
_cell.angle_beta   90.00
_cell.angle_gamma   90.00
#
_symmetry.space_group_name_H-M   'P 1'
#
loop_
_entity.id
_entity.type
_entity.pdbx_description
1 polymer ?
#
loop_
_entity_poly.entity_id
_entity_poly.type
_entity_poly.pdbx_seq_one_letter_code
_entity_poly.pdbx_strand_id
1 'polypeptide(L)'
;MANPFEVNRRQVAALVPASALAIPDGHHALTALFPVLSARLDRLSQRNAGSLTQYAGEERQWLADARLFCGYHRFLPELDRSIERELAQPRQSVPIPCADKALALLREQGFGQTEAVRYFGLFYQLRRAYTFIDSALIGSSPCMHQLRRALWNNVFGRDMRVYERFLWNRMEDFSTLLLGETGSGKGSAAAAIGRSVFIPFDPISNRFQHGVTDTFIAVNLAEFPESLIESELFGHRKGAFTGAVDDHQGVFARCSLYGSLLLDEIGDASLSVQIKLLRVLQERSFTPVGSHKPQRFSGRVIAATHQSLAELRQQGKFRQDFFYRLCSDAITVPPLRQRLAEMPAELDLLAQALVTRLLGSSSSEAVDLVLTALRRDLPAEYAWPGNVRELEQAIRRILLTGRYSEERATAPSGHDLWRQLQAGALDARGLLASYCALLYQRCGNYEEVARRTGLDRRTVRKHLYGSKKLSNEMTFTT
;
A
#
# COMPACT_ATOMS: atom_id res chain seq x y z
N MET A 1 5.01 -7.64 -14.86
CA MET A 1 5.32 -8.26 -13.55
C MET A 1 5.81 -9.66 -13.83
N ALA A 2 7.08 -9.97 -13.57
CA ALA A 2 7.64 -11.24 -14.01
C ALA A 2 6.94 -12.44 -13.34
N ASN A 3 6.52 -13.46 -14.09
CA ASN A 3 5.97 -14.69 -13.50
C ASN A 3 7.14 -15.53 -12.92
N PRO A 4 7.04 -16.03 -11.68
CA PRO A 4 8.08 -16.81 -11.02
C PRO A 4 8.46 -18.13 -11.69
N PHE A 5 7.56 -18.65 -12.54
CA PHE A 5 7.79 -19.83 -13.37
C PHE A 5 8.12 -19.41 -14.81
N GLU A 6 8.59 -18.17 -15.03
CA GLU A 6 8.99 -17.70 -16.36
C GLU A 6 10.01 -18.65 -16.97
N VAL A 7 9.51 -19.42 -17.94
CA VAL A 7 10.35 -20.19 -18.83
C VAL A 7 10.94 -19.18 -19.82
N ASN A 8 12.23 -18.87 -19.70
CA ASN A 8 12.90 -17.93 -20.60
C ASN A 8 12.90 -18.50 -22.04
N ARG A 9 12.92 -17.64 -23.07
CA ARG A 9 13.13 -18.02 -24.48
C ARG A 9 14.21 -19.08 -24.68
N ARG A 10 15.33 -19.04 -23.93
CA ARG A 10 16.36 -20.11 -23.98
C ARG A 10 15.86 -21.47 -23.49
N GLN A 11 15.10 -21.50 -22.40
CA GLN A 11 14.52 -22.73 -21.83
C GLN A 11 13.38 -23.26 -22.70
N VAL A 12 12.54 -22.37 -23.24
CA VAL A 12 11.50 -22.74 -24.22
C VAL A 12 12.14 -23.28 -25.50
N ALA A 13 13.19 -22.63 -26.03
CA ALA A 13 13.90 -23.07 -27.23
C ALA A 13 14.62 -24.42 -27.04
N ALA A 14 15.06 -24.75 -25.83
CA ALA A 14 15.61 -26.07 -25.51
C ALA A 14 14.53 -27.16 -25.44
N LEU A 15 13.29 -26.80 -25.12
CA LEU A 15 12.17 -27.75 -24.94
C LEU A 15 11.25 -27.87 -26.17
N VAL A 16 11.32 -26.91 -27.11
CA VAL A 16 10.41 -26.77 -28.25
C VAL A 16 11.20 -26.49 -29.55
N PRO A 17 10.88 -27.13 -30.70
CA PRO A 17 11.54 -26.85 -31.97
C PRO A 17 11.39 -25.39 -32.42
N ALA A 18 12.42 -24.88 -33.12
CA ALA A 18 12.54 -23.47 -33.50
C ALA A 18 11.33 -22.89 -34.26
N SER A 19 10.57 -23.72 -34.96
CA SER A 19 9.35 -23.35 -35.68
C SER A 19 8.19 -22.88 -34.80
N ALA A 20 8.27 -23.07 -33.47
CA ALA A 20 7.25 -22.62 -32.51
C ALA A 20 7.63 -21.33 -31.76
N LEU A 21 8.80 -20.73 -32.05
CA LEU A 21 9.34 -19.56 -31.32
C LEU A 21 8.84 -18.20 -31.81
N ALA A 22 7.82 -18.14 -32.65
CA ALA A 22 7.19 -16.88 -33.06
C ALA A 22 6.24 -16.37 -31.96
N ILE A 23 6.81 -15.91 -30.85
CA ILE A 23 6.05 -15.42 -29.69
C ILE A 23 6.42 -13.94 -29.47
N PRO A 24 5.44 -13.01 -29.56
CA PRO A 24 5.68 -11.58 -29.37
C PRO A 24 6.34 -11.30 -28.02
N ASP A 25 7.15 -10.24 -27.92
CA ASP A 25 7.65 -9.78 -26.62
C ASP A 25 6.53 -9.10 -25.81
N GLY A 26 6.39 -9.47 -24.53
CA GLY A 26 5.43 -8.84 -23.61
C GLY A 26 4.65 -9.81 -22.73
N HIS A 27 3.80 -9.29 -21.85
CA HIS A 27 3.08 -10.07 -20.82
C HIS A 27 2.04 -11.04 -21.39
N HIS A 28 1.40 -10.68 -22.52
CA HIS A 28 0.48 -11.54 -23.26
C HIS A 28 1.18 -12.76 -23.92
N ALA A 29 2.51 -12.73 -24.03
CA ALA A 29 3.32 -13.82 -24.57
C ALA A 29 3.35 -15.06 -23.67
N LEU A 30 3.31 -14.87 -22.35
CA LEU A 30 3.42 -15.95 -21.38
C LEU A 30 2.15 -16.79 -21.32
N THR A 31 0.97 -16.16 -21.30
CA THR A 31 -0.29 -16.93 -21.38
C THR A 31 -0.41 -17.67 -22.71
N ALA A 32 0.12 -17.10 -23.80
CA ALA A 32 0.19 -17.76 -25.11
C ALA A 32 1.17 -18.93 -25.16
N LEU A 33 2.18 -18.97 -24.26
CA LEU A 33 3.12 -20.09 -24.12
C LEU A 33 2.49 -21.33 -23.47
N PHE A 34 1.46 -21.15 -22.63
CA PHE A 34 0.87 -22.25 -21.86
C PHE A 34 0.35 -23.39 -22.74
N PRO A 35 -0.48 -23.18 -23.79
CA PRO A 35 -0.96 -24.26 -24.65
C PRO A 35 0.17 -25.01 -25.36
N VAL A 36 1.20 -24.29 -25.79
CA VAL A 36 2.36 -24.84 -26.51
C VAL A 36 3.19 -25.75 -25.59
N LEU A 37 3.52 -25.25 -24.40
CA LEU A 37 4.30 -25.99 -23.40
C LEU A 37 3.50 -27.17 -22.83
N SER A 38 2.21 -26.99 -22.54
CA SER A 38 1.35 -28.07 -22.02
C SER A 38 1.28 -29.24 -23.02
N ALA A 39 0.97 -28.97 -24.29
CA ALA A 39 0.87 -30.01 -25.31
C ALA A 39 2.21 -30.73 -25.58
N ARG A 40 3.35 -30.08 -25.27
CA ARG A 40 4.67 -30.69 -25.37
C ARG A 40 4.97 -31.57 -24.15
N LEU A 41 4.69 -31.08 -22.95
CA LEU A 41 4.84 -31.84 -21.72
C LEU A 41 3.97 -33.10 -21.72
N ASP A 42 2.73 -33.01 -22.22
CA ASP A 42 1.83 -34.17 -22.35
C ASP A 42 2.43 -35.24 -23.27
N ARG A 43 3.02 -34.84 -24.40
CA ARG A 43 3.73 -35.75 -25.32
C ARG A 43 4.98 -36.37 -24.71
N LEU A 44 5.70 -35.66 -23.84
CA LEU A 44 6.86 -36.19 -23.12
C LEU A 44 6.44 -37.20 -22.05
N SER A 45 5.36 -36.91 -21.32
CA SER A 45 4.78 -37.82 -20.32
C SER A 45 4.29 -39.13 -20.93
N GLN A 46 3.67 -39.09 -22.12
CA GLN A 46 3.21 -40.29 -22.85
C GLN A 46 4.35 -41.23 -23.29
N ARG A 47 5.60 -40.75 -23.35
CA ARG A 47 6.76 -41.54 -23.79
C ARG A 47 7.53 -42.20 -22.64
N ASN A 48 7.00 -42.22 -21.41
CA ASN A 48 7.69 -42.70 -20.18
C ASN A 48 9.04 -42.01 -19.87
N ALA A 49 9.38 -40.93 -20.58
CA ALA A 49 10.55 -40.06 -20.35
C ALA A 49 10.23 -38.96 -19.32
N GLY A 50 9.28 -39.23 -18.41
CA GLY A 50 8.49 -38.22 -17.71
C GLY A 50 8.84 -38.00 -16.25
N SER A 51 9.76 -38.76 -15.65
CA SER A 51 10.12 -38.50 -14.25
C SER A 51 11.22 -37.45 -14.18
N LEU A 52 11.06 -36.41 -13.35
CA LEU A 52 12.14 -35.44 -13.06
C LEU A 52 13.43 -36.13 -12.58
N THR A 53 13.31 -37.34 -12.03
CA THR A 53 14.44 -38.16 -11.57
C THR A 53 15.31 -38.70 -12.70
N GLN A 54 14.85 -38.68 -13.96
CA GLN A 54 15.60 -39.14 -15.13
C GLN A 54 16.53 -38.05 -15.71
N TYR A 55 16.40 -36.80 -15.26
CA TYR A 55 17.17 -35.66 -15.74
C TYR A 55 18.12 -35.17 -14.64
N ALA A 56 19.25 -34.57 -15.03
CA ALA A 56 20.22 -33.97 -14.11
C ALA A 56 20.59 -32.54 -14.54
N GLY A 57 21.20 -31.78 -13.62
CA GLY A 57 21.69 -30.43 -13.91
C GLY A 57 20.60 -29.46 -14.39
N GLU A 58 20.93 -28.64 -15.39
CA GLU A 58 20.06 -27.58 -15.90
C GLU A 58 18.78 -28.11 -16.58
N GLU A 59 18.86 -29.25 -17.27
CA GLU A 59 17.71 -29.84 -17.98
C GLU A 59 16.59 -30.24 -17.02
N ARG A 60 16.94 -30.84 -15.88
CA ARG A 60 15.97 -31.15 -14.81
C ARG A 60 15.30 -29.88 -14.31
N GLN A 61 16.08 -28.82 -14.10
CA GLN A 61 15.56 -27.55 -13.62
C GLN A 61 14.61 -26.92 -14.64
N TRP A 62 14.95 -26.94 -15.92
CA TRP A 62 14.09 -26.39 -16.98
C TRP A 62 12.78 -27.15 -17.10
N LEU A 63 12.83 -28.47 -17.01
CA LEU A 63 11.63 -29.31 -17.01
C LEU A 63 10.76 -29.06 -15.78
N ALA A 64 11.36 -28.88 -14.60
CA ALA A 64 10.65 -28.52 -13.38
C ALA A 64 9.97 -27.15 -13.51
N ASP A 65 10.69 -26.12 -13.96
CA ASP A 65 10.16 -24.77 -14.18
C ASP A 65 8.97 -24.81 -15.17
N ALA A 66 9.09 -25.52 -16.28
CA ALA A 66 8.03 -25.66 -17.28
C ALA A 66 6.79 -26.38 -16.71
N ARG A 67 6.98 -27.42 -15.89
CA ARG A 67 5.89 -28.15 -15.22
C ARG A 67 5.17 -27.27 -14.20
N LEU A 68 5.91 -26.53 -13.38
CA LEU A 68 5.34 -25.59 -12.43
C LEU A 68 4.59 -24.46 -13.14
N PHE A 69 5.13 -23.94 -14.25
CA PHE A 69 4.45 -22.96 -15.08
C PHE A 69 3.10 -23.47 -15.59
N CYS A 70 3.10 -24.64 -16.23
CA CYS A 70 1.86 -25.24 -16.74
C CYS A 70 0.89 -25.60 -15.60
N GLY A 71 1.40 -26.09 -14.47
CA GLY A 71 0.61 -26.37 -13.27
C GLY A 71 -0.10 -25.12 -12.75
N TYR A 72 0.64 -24.03 -12.57
CA TYR A 72 0.09 -22.74 -12.14
C TYR A 72 -1.01 -22.24 -13.09
N HIS A 73 -0.72 -22.16 -14.39
CA HIS A 73 -1.68 -21.66 -15.38
C HIS A 73 -2.92 -22.54 -15.52
N ARG A 74 -2.80 -23.85 -15.32
CA ARG A 74 -3.93 -24.79 -15.36
C ARG A 74 -4.97 -24.54 -14.26
N PHE A 75 -4.54 -24.09 -13.09
CA PHE A 75 -5.43 -23.87 -11.93
C PHE A 75 -5.75 -22.40 -11.66
N LEU A 76 -5.28 -21.48 -12.50
CA LEU A 76 -5.52 -20.04 -12.37
C LEU A 76 -7.01 -19.69 -12.13
N PRO A 77 -7.98 -20.17 -12.94
CA PRO A 77 -9.39 -19.80 -12.77
C PRO A 77 -10.00 -20.29 -11.45
N GLU A 78 -9.54 -21.42 -10.93
CA GLU A 78 -9.95 -21.94 -9.63
C GLU A 78 -9.32 -21.14 -8.48
N LEU A 79 -8.04 -20.78 -8.59
CA LEU A 79 -7.35 -19.95 -7.59
C LEU A 79 -7.99 -18.56 -7.50
N ASP A 80 -8.38 -17.96 -8.63
CA ASP A 80 -9.12 -16.69 -8.68
C ASP A 80 -10.41 -16.74 -7.90
N ARG A 81 -11.27 -17.72 -8.22
CA ARG A 81 -12.54 -17.90 -7.51
C ARG A 81 -12.35 -18.15 -6.01
N SER A 82 -11.27 -18.83 -5.62
CA SER A 82 -10.95 -19.02 -4.21
C SER A 82 -10.56 -17.71 -3.51
N ILE A 83 -9.73 -16.86 -4.15
CA ILE A 83 -9.35 -15.55 -3.61
C ILE A 83 -10.58 -14.65 -3.48
N GLU A 84 -11.44 -14.60 -4.50
CA GLU A 84 -12.67 -13.81 -4.49
C GLU A 84 -13.61 -14.22 -3.34
N ARG A 85 -13.79 -15.53 -3.13
CA ARG A 85 -14.60 -16.07 -2.02
C ARG A 85 -14.02 -15.70 -0.65
N GLU A 86 -12.70 -15.76 -0.51
CA GLU A 86 -12.03 -15.43 0.74
C GLU A 86 -12.11 -13.93 1.04
N LEU A 87 -12.04 -13.07 0.01
CA LEU A 87 -12.28 -11.64 0.14
C LEU A 87 -13.73 -11.31 0.52
N ALA A 88 -14.70 -12.13 0.09
CA ALA A 88 -16.10 -12.01 0.51
C ALA A 88 -16.35 -12.52 1.94
N GLN A 89 -15.46 -13.36 2.49
CA GLN A 89 -15.56 -13.94 3.85
C GLN A 89 -14.26 -13.71 4.64
N PRO A 90 -13.98 -12.47 5.09
CA PRO A 90 -12.63 -12.04 5.47
C PRO A 90 -11.95 -12.85 6.58
N ARG A 91 -12.71 -13.46 7.48
CA ARG A 91 -12.21 -13.97 8.78
C ARG A 91 -11.94 -15.47 8.83
N GLN A 92 -12.09 -16.20 7.72
CA GLN A 92 -11.87 -17.65 7.70
C GLN A 92 -11.22 -18.09 6.39
N SER A 93 -10.17 -18.90 6.48
CA SER A 93 -9.64 -19.59 5.31
C SER A 93 -10.70 -20.55 4.76
N VAL A 94 -10.96 -20.48 3.46
CA VAL A 94 -11.97 -21.27 2.74
C VAL A 94 -11.30 -22.50 2.10
N PRO A 95 -12.00 -23.67 1.98
CA PRO A 95 -11.41 -24.81 1.29
C PRO A 95 -11.10 -24.48 -0.16
N ILE A 96 -10.04 -25.07 -0.70
CA ILE A 96 -9.61 -24.83 -2.08
C ILE A 96 -10.00 -26.02 -2.96
N PRO A 97 -11.07 -25.93 -3.78
CA PRO A 97 -11.61 -27.10 -4.49
C PRO A 97 -10.63 -27.76 -5.46
N CYS A 98 -9.64 -27.02 -5.95
CA CYS A 98 -8.64 -27.55 -6.88
C CYS A 98 -7.42 -28.19 -6.21
N ALA A 99 -7.27 -28.08 -4.88
CA ALA A 99 -6.03 -28.46 -4.20
C ALA A 99 -5.66 -29.93 -4.40
N ASP A 100 -6.59 -30.87 -4.20
CA ASP A 100 -6.30 -32.30 -4.35
C ASP A 100 -5.83 -32.65 -5.76
N LYS A 101 -6.47 -32.05 -6.78
CA LYS A 101 -6.09 -32.21 -8.19
C LYS A 101 -4.73 -31.58 -8.49
N ALA A 102 -4.44 -30.41 -7.92
CA ALA A 102 -3.16 -29.73 -8.09
C ALA A 102 -2.01 -30.50 -7.42
N LEU A 103 -2.22 -30.99 -6.20
CA LEU A 103 -1.25 -31.80 -5.47
C LEU A 103 -1.03 -33.17 -6.12
N ALA A 104 -2.07 -33.78 -6.69
CA ALA A 104 -1.91 -35.00 -7.50
C ALA A 104 -1.07 -34.73 -8.75
N LEU A 105 -1.38 -33.66 -9.51
CA LEU A 105 -0.62 -33.28 -10.70
C LEU A 105 0.86 -33.04 -10.39
N LEU A 106 1.17 -32.30 -9.33
CA LEU A 106 2.56 -32.02 -8.93
C LEU A 106 3.30 -33.32 -8.54
N ARG A 107 2.63 -34.25 -7.85
CA ARG A 107 3.23 -35.55 -7.52
C ARG A 107 3.48 -36.41 -8.75
N GLU A 108 2.53 -36.48 -9.68
CA GLU A 108 2.69 -37.15 -10.97
C GLU A 108 3.82 -36.55 -11.80
N GLN A 109 4.04 -35.24 -11.66
CA GLN A 109 5.15 -34.51 -12.27
C GLN A 109 6.51 -34.74 -11.57
N GLY A 110 6.57 -35.56 -10.52
CA GLY A 110 7.81 -35.96 -9.84
C GLY A 110 8.25 -35.05 -8.69
N PHE A 111 7.39 -34.14 -8.22
CA PHE A 111 7.64 -33.37 -7.00
C PHE A 111 7.29 -34.19 -5.76
N GLY A 112 8.16 -34.14 -4.73
CA GLY A 112 7.87 -34.81 -3.45
C GLY A 112 6.62 -34.26 -2.77
N GLN A 113 6.07 -34.98 -1.79
CA GLN A 113 4.83 -34.55 -1.10
C GLN A 113 4.96 -33.16 -0.47
N THR A 114 6.05 -32.90 0.26
CA THR A 114 6.32 -31.60 0.87
C THR A 114 6.55 -30.50 -0.17
N GLU A 115 7.22 -30.82 -1.28
CA GLU A 115 7.44 -29.87 -2.38
C GLU A 115 6.15 -29.52 -3.09
N ALA A 116 5.29 -30.50 -3.37
CA ALA A 116 3.99 -30.29 -3.98
C ALA A 116 3.12 -29.32 -3.15
N VAL A 117 3.08 -29.52 -1.83
CA VAL A 117 2.36 -28.61 -0.91
C VAL A 117 2.98 -27.21 -0.92
N ARG A 118 4.31 -27.10 -0.90
CA ARG A 118 5.01 -25.81 -0.98
C ARG A 118 4.72 -25.08 -2.29
N TYR A 119 4.83 -25.75 -3.43
CA TYR A 119 4.57 -25.16 -4.74
C TYR A 119 3.11 -24.76 -4.92
N PHE A 120 2.17 -25.55 -4.39
CA PHE A 120 0.77 -25.16 -4.37
C PHE A 120 0.54 -23.88 -3.54
N GLY A 121 1.20 -23.76 -2.38
CA GLY A 121 1.21 -22.52 -1.61
C GLY A 121 1.80 -21.33 -2.38
N LEU A 122 2.88 -21.56 -3.14
CA LEU A 122 3.48 -20.54 -4.01
C LEU A 122 2.56 -20.15 -5.19
N PHE A 123 1.81 -21.09 -5.78
CA PHE A 123 0.80 -20.78 -6.80
C PHE A 123 -0.25 -19.83 -6.25
N TYR A 124 -0.74 -20.10 -5.05
CA TYR A 124 -1.72 -19.24 -4.39
C TYR A 124 -1.15 -17.87 -4.05
N GLN A 125 0.04 -17.83 -3.45
CA GLN A 125 0.72 -16.57 -3.14
C GLN A 125 0.94 -15.72 -4.40
N LEU A 126 1.43 -16.34 -5.48
CA LEU A 126 1.66 -15.68 -6.75
C LEU A 126 0.38 -15.05 -7.29
N ARG A 127 -0.72 -15.82 -7.26
CA ARG A 127 -1.99 -15.32 -7.77
C ARG A 127 -2.51 -14.15 -6.95
N ARG A 128 -2.41 -14.23 -5.62
CA ARG A 128 -2.75 -13.11 -4.73
C ARG A 128 -1.90 -11.89 -4.99
N ALA A 129 -0.60 -12.05 -5.17
CA ALA A 129 0.30 -10.95 -5.46
C ALA A 129 -0.06 -10.24 -6.77
N TYR A 130 -0.40 -11.00 -7.80
CA TYR A 130 -0.94 -10.43 -9.03
C TYR A 130 -2.22 -9.64 -8.73
N THR A 131 -3.21 -10.26 -8.09
CA THR A 131 -4.50 -9.62 -7.79
C THR A 131 -4.32 -8.35 -6.97
N PHE A 132 -3.58 -8.37 -5.86
CA PHE A 132 -3.46 -7.22 -4.98
C PHE A 132 -2.55 -6.13 -5.52
N ILE A 133 -1.41 -6.45 -6.14
CA ILE A 133 -0.50 -5.41 -6.65
C ILE A 133 -1.10 -4.75 -7.91
N ASP A 134 -1.84 -5.49 -8.73
CA ASP A 134 -2.51 -4.95 -9.91
C ASP A 134 -3.76 -4.14 -9.53
N SER A 135 -4.64 -4.68 -8.69
CA SER A 135 -5.93 -4.04 -8.35
C SER A 135 -5.86 -2.98 -7.25
N ALA A 136 -4.93 -3.08 -6.27
CA ALA A 136 -4.89 -2.12 -5.16
C ALA A 136 -4.35 -0.74 -5.57
N LEU A 137 -3.63 -0.68 -6.69
CA LEU A 137 -3.02 0.53 -7.22
C LEU A 137 -3.62 0.82 -8.59
N ILE A 138 -4.50 1.80 -8.67
CA ILE A 138 -5.08 2.26 -9.95
C ILE A 138 -4.04 3.11 -10.68
N GLY A 139 -3.93 2.99 -12.00
CA GLY A 139 -3.15 3.89 -12.86
C GLY A 139 -2.13 3.20 -13.76
N SER A 140 -1.90 3.73 -14.97
CA SER A 140 -1.05 3.12 -16.00
C SER A 140 0.15 3.98 -16.40
N SER A 141 0.44 5.06 -15.67
CA SER A 141 1.65 5.84 -15.87
C SER A 141 2.92 4.99 -15.69
N PRO A 142 4.03 5.35 -16.36
CA PRO A 142 5.34 4.73 -16.17
C PRO A 142 5.74 4.60 -14.69
N CYS A 143 5.53 5.63 -13.86
CA CYS A 143 5.84 5.60 -12.43
C CYS A 143 4.98 4.57 -11.66
N MET A 144 3.72 4.38 -12.05
CA MET A 144 2.86 3.35 -11.46
C MET A 144 3.27 1.94 -11.89
N HIS A 145 3.76 1.77 -13.12
CA HIS A 145 4.40 0.51 -13.53
C HIS A 145 5.69 0.23 -12.75
N GLN A 146 6.50 1.26 -12.49
CA GLN A 146 7.70 1.14 -11.66
C GLN A 146 7.35 0.79 -10.20
N LEU A 147 6.35 1.45 -9.61
CA LEU A 147 5.86 1.13 -8.27
C LEU A 147 5.41 -0.33 -8.18
N ARG A 148 4.58 -0.77 -9.13
CA ARG A 148 4.12 -2.18 -9.20
C ARG A 148 5.28 -3.17 -9.30
N ARG A 149 6.32 -2.86 -10.08
CA ARG A 149 7.55 -3.68 -10.15
C ARG A 149 8.32 -3.68 -8.83
N ALA A 150 8.42 -2.54 -8.15
CA ALA A 150 9.08 -2.44 -6.86
C ALA A 150 8.35 -3.28 -5.80
N LEU A 151 7.02 -3.19 -5.72
CA LEU A 151 6.21 -4.02 -4.82
C LEU A 151 6.35 -5.51 -5.13
N TRP A 152 6.33 -5.87 -6.43
CA TRP A 152 6.55 -7.26 -6.85
C TRP A 152 7.91 -7.79 -6.37
N ASN A 153 8.98 -7.03 -6.63
CA ASN A 153 10.33 -7.39 -6.22
C ASN A 153 10.49 -7.42 -4.69
N ASN A 154 9.68 -6.66 -3.97
CA ASN A 154 9.67 -6.65 -2.51
C ASN A 154 8.99 -7.90 -1.92
N VAL A 155 8.01 -8.47 -2.61
CA VAL A 155 7.36 -9.72 -2.21
C VAL A 155 8.22 -10.93 -2.58
N PHE A 156 8.78 -10.95 -3.79
CA PHE A 156 9.41 -12.14 -4.38
C PHE A 156 10.93 -12.04 -4.60
N GLY A 157 11.56 -10.94 -4.21
CA GLY A 157 12.94 -10.64 -4.58
C GLY A 157 13.10 -10.28 -6.06
N ARG A 158 14.32 -9.92 -6.46
CA ARG A 158 14.68 -9.69 -7.87
C ARG A 158 14.83 -10.99 -8.66
N ASP A 159 15.26 -12.04 -7.99
CA ASP A 159 15.35 -13.39 -8.54
C ASP A 159 14.42 -14.29 -7.72
N MET A 160 13.33 -14.70 -8.36
CA MET A 160 12.34 -15.57 -7.73
C MET A 160 12.96 -16.91 -7.29
N ARG A 161 13.97 -17.43 -7.98
CA ARG A 161 14.59 -18.71 -7.60
C ARG A 161 15.32 -18.60 -6.26
N VAL A 162 15.81 -17.41 -5.93
CA VAL A 162 16.36 -17.15 -4.59
C VAL A 162 15.23 -17.14 -3.56
N TYR A 163 14.09 -16.54 -3.91
CA TYR A 163 12.92 -16.52 -3.04
C TYR A 163 12.38 -17.92 -2.75
N GLU A 164 12.11 -18.71 -3.80
CA GLU A 164 11.56 -20.06 -3.71
C GLU A 164 12.49 -21.01 -2.93
N ARG A 165 13.82 -20.89 -3.09
CA ARG A 165 14.77 -21.74 -2.38
C ARG A 165 15.05 -21.30 -0.95
N PHE A 166 15.09 -20.00 -0.67
CA PHE A 166 15.69 -19.49 0.58
C PHE A 166 14.82 -18.51 1.37
N LEU A 167 13.94 -17.73 0.72
CA LEU A 167 13.29 -16.58 1.38
C LEU A 167 11.81 -16.77 1.67
N TRP A 168 11.12 -17.72 1.03
CA TRP A 168 9.66 -17.86 1.12
C TRP A 168 9.12 -17.94 2.57
N ASN A 169 9.88 -18.56 3.49
CA ASN A 169 9.57 -18.64 4.92
C ASN A 169 10.50 -17.80 5.82
N ARG A 170 11.22 -16.83 5.25
CA ARG A 170 12.18 -15.96 5.96
C ARG A 170 11.95 -14.47 5.71
N MET A 171 10.85 -14.11 5.05
CA MET A 171 10.52 -12.69 4.76
C MET A 171 10.29 -11.83 6.00
N GLU A 172 10.10 -12.46 7.17
CA GLU A 172 9.91 -11.74 8.44
C GLU A 172 11.05 -10.77 8.73
N ASP A 173 12.32 -11.08 8.37
CA ASP A 173 13.52 -10.26 8.63
C ASP A 173 13.69 -9.06 7.71
N PHE A 174 12.88 -8.96 6.66
CA PHE A 174 13.04 -7.95 5.61
C PHE A 174 12.02 -6.83 5.79
N SER A 175 12.36 -5.89 6.69
CA SER A 175 11.54 -4.70 6.94
C SER A 175 11.54 -3.76 5.73
N THR A 176 10.37 -3.27 5.35
CA THR A 176 10.20 -2.43 4.17
C THR A 176 9.72 -1.04 4.56
N LEU A 177 10.35 -0.01 3.99
CA LEU A 177 9.97 1.38 4.19
C LEU A 177 9.25 1.93 2.96
N LEU A 178 8.02 2.40 3.15
CA LEU A 178 7.23 3.10 2.14
C LEU A 178 7.33 4.61 2.35
N LEU A 179 7.88 5.30 1.37
CA LEU A 179 8.03 6.75 1.35
C LEU A 179 6.99 7.36 0.41
N GLY A 180 6.52 8.55 0.73
CA GLY A 180 5.65 9.31 -0.18
C GLY A 180 4.73 10.26 0.56
N GLU A 181 4.17 11.21 -0.18
CA GLU A 181 3.31 12.25 0.36
C GLU A 181 2.03 11.70 1.02
N THR A 182 1.42 12.51 1.87
CA THR A 182 0.13 12.20 2.46
C THR A 182 -0.92 12.06 1.36
N GLY A 183 -1.72 10.99 1.42
CA GLY A 183 -2.76 10.71 0.42
C GLY A 183 -2.27 10.09 -0.90
N SER A 184 -0.98 9.75 -1.06
CA SER A 184 -0.45 9.15 -2.30
C SER A 184 -0.81 7.67 -2.50
N GLY A 185 -1.22 6.96 -1.44
CA GLY A 185 -1.58 5.54 -1.49
C GLY A 185 -0.62 4.58 -0.77
N LYS A 186 0.23 5.07 0.15
CA LYS A 186 1.14 4.24 0.97
C LYS A 186 0.44 3.05 1.65
N GLY A 187 -0.73 3.28 2.27
CA GLY A 187 -1.51 2.23 2.91
C GLY A 187 -1.96 1.13 1.92
N SER A 188 -2.37 1.50 0.71
CA SER A 188 -2.73 0.53 -0.35
C SER A 188 -1.52 -0.27 -0.82
N ALA A 189 -0.36 0.38 -0.97
CA ALA A 189 0.89 -0.30 -1.32
C ALA A 189 1.34 -1.28 -0.21
N ALA A 190 1.22 -0.90 1.06
CA ALA A 190 1.49 -1.78 2.19
C ALA A 190 0.54 -2.98 2.24
N ALA A 191 -0.77 -2.74 2.05
CA ALA A 191 -1.77 -3.81 2.01
C ALA A 191 -1.51 -4.76 0.83
N ALA A 192 -1.06 -4.25 -0.31
CA ALA A 192 -0.67 -5.07 -1.45
C ALA A 192 0.50 -6.01 -1.11
N ILE A 193 1.55 -5.52 -0.43
CA ILE A 193 2.65 -6.38 0.05
C ILE A 193 2.14 -7.37 1.09
N GLY A 194 1.44 -6.88 2.12
CA GLY A 194 1.03 -7.66 3.28
C GLY A 194 0.06 -8.79 2.96
N ARG A 195 -0.84 -8.59 2.00
CA ARG A 195 -1.79 -9.64 1.52
C ARG A 195 -1.15 -10.59 0.50
N SER A 196 0.09 -10.34 0.11
CA SER A 196 0.85 -11.14 -0.86
C SER A 196 1.92 -12.01 -0.21
N VAL A 197 1.93 -12.11 1.12
CA VAL A 197 2.82 -13.01 1.86
C VAL A 197 2.52 -14.48 1.57
N PHE A 198 3.51 -15.34 1.79
CA PHE A 198 3.32 -16.79 1.70
C PHE A 198 2.43 -17.26 2.85
N ILE A 199 1.43 -18.11 2.58
CA ILE A 199 0.67 -18.80 3.63
C ILE A 199 0.81 -20.31 3.39
N PRO A 200 1.22 -21.09 4.41
CA PRO A 200 1.28 -22.54 4.28
C PRO A 200 -0.11 -23.14 4.02
N PHE A 201 -0.16 -24.09 3.09
CA PHE A 201 -1.34 -24.90 2.83
C PHE A 201 -1.31 -26.17 3.69
N ASP A 202 -2.44 -26.49 4.32
CA ASP A 202 -2.63 -27.74 5.03
C ASP A 202 -3.47 -28.71 4.18
N PRO A 203 -2.87 -29.81 3.67
CA PRO A 203 -3.59 -30.79 2.85
C PRO A 203 -4.62 -31.60 3.64
N ILE A 204 -4.53 -31.66 4.98
CA ILE A 204 -5.47 -32.44 5.79
C ILE A 204 -6.81 -31.69 5.91
N SER A 205 -6.75 -30.41 6.25
CA SER A 205 -7.95 -29.56 6.35
C SER A 205 -8.40 -28.98 5.00
N ASN A 206 -7.59 -29.15 3.94
CA ASN A 206 -7.77 -28.58 2.61
C ASN A 206 -7.89 -27.04 2.63
N ARG A 207 -7.14 -26.38 3.52
CA ARG A 207 -7.21 -24.93 3.77
C ARG A 207 -5.83 -24.32 3.96
N PHE A 208 -5.76 -23.00 3.81
CA PHE A 208 -4.58 -22.24 4.21
C PHE A 208 -4.63 -21.97 5.72
N GLN A 209 -3.46 -21.91 6.37
CA GLN A 209 -3.40 -21.72 7.84
C GLN A 209 -4.02 -20.40 8.32
N HIS A 210 -4.04 -19.37 7.46
CA HIS A 210 -4.59 -18.05 7.77
C HIS A 210 -5.45 -17.55 6.63
N GLY A 211 -6.47 -16.77 6.98
CA GLY A 211 -7.27 -16.01 6.02
C GLY A 211 -6.42 -14.91 5.37
N VAL A 212 -6.69 -14.57 4.11
CA VAL A 212 -6.00 -13.48 3.40
C VAL A 212 -6.06 -12.17 4.19
N THR A 213 -7.18 -11.86 4.82
CA THR A 213 -7.31 -10.61 5.58
C THR A 213 -6.64 -10.64 6.95
N ASP A 214 -6.43 -11.83 7.52
CA ASP A 214 -5.76 -12.03 8.81
C ASP A 214 -4.23 -11.90 8.71
N THR A 215 -3.69 -11.88 7.49
CA THR A 215 -2.24 -11.75 7.25
C THR A 215 -1.74 -10.31 7.26
N PHE A 216 -2.62 -9.32 7.33
CA PHE A 216 -2.23 -7.92 7.30
C PHE A 216 -2.93 -7.12 8.39
N ILE A 217 -2.15 -6.59 9.32
CA ILE A 217 -2.61 -5.67 10.36
C ILE A 217 -2.01 -4.30 10.06
N ALA A 218 -2.83 -3.25 10.11
CA ALA A 218 -2.36 -1.87 9.99
C ALA A 218 -2.61 -1.11 11.28
N VAL A 219 -1.61 -0.34 11.71
CA VAL A 219 -1.72 0.63 12.80
C VAL A 219 -1.11 1.94 12.35
N ASN A 220 -1.83 3.03 12.58
CA ASN A 220 -1.35 4.38 12.30
C ASN A 220 -0.92 5.02 13.62
N LEU A 221 0.37 5.35 13.74
CA LEU A 221 0.91 5.85 15.00
C LEU A 221 0.40 7.26 15.32
N ALA A 222 0.02 8.04 14.31
CA ALA A 222 -0.52 9.39 14.48
C ALA A 222 -1.96 9.39 15.04
N GLU A 223 -2.66 8.25 15.06
CA GLU A 223 -4.02 8.13 15.61
C GLU A 223 -4.04 8.06 17.14
N PHE A 224 -2.90 7.74 17.76
CA PHE A 224 -2.81 7.54 19.20
C PHE A 224 -2.03 8.68 19.87
N PRO A 225 -2.47 9.13 21.06
CA PRO A 225 -1.62 9.92 21.94
C PRO A 225 -0.31 9.19 22.24
N GLU A 226 0.78 9.93 22.42
CA GLU A 226 2.12 9.36 22.68
C GLU A 226 2.12 8.37 23.85
N SER A 227 1.32 8.64 24.89
CA SER A 227 1.16 7.76 26.06
C SER A 227 0.49 6.42 25.79
N LEU A 228 -0.31 6.30 24.72
CA LEU A 228 -1.07 5.10 24.38
C LEU A 228 -0.46 4.28 23.25
N ILE A 229 0.46 4.85 22.46
CA ILE A 229 1.17 4.13 21.39
C ILE A 229 1.81 2.85 21.92
N GLU A 230 2.47 2.90 23.08
CA GLU A 230 3.12 1.71 23.65
C GLU A 230 2.11 0.61 24.02
N SER A 231 0.97 1.00 24.57
CA SER A 231 -0.12 0.08 24.92
C SER A 231 -0.67 -0.59 23.66
N GLU A 232 -0.92 0.17 22.60
CA GLU A 232 -1.44 -0.41 21.35
C GLU A 232 -0.44 -1.31 20.64
N LEU A 233 0.84 -0.92 20.63
CA LEU A 233 1.87 -1.70 19.98
C LEU A 233 2.18 -3.01 20.73
N PHE A 234 2.48 -2.90 22.03
CA PHE A 234 3.05 -3.98 22.83
C PHE A 234 2.03 -4.66 23.76
N GLY A 235 0.86 -4.05 23.96
CA GLY A 235 -0.13 -4.49 24.93
C GLY A 235 0.19 -4.02 26.34
N HIS A 236 -0.73 -4.24 27.26
CA HIS A 236 -0.54 -3.95 28.68
C HIS A 236 -1.24 -4.99 29.56
N ARG A 237 -0.77 -5.10 30.80
CA ARG A 237 -1.49 -5.80 31.87
C ARG A 237 -2.38 -4.84 32.63
N LYS A 238 -3.46 -5.38 33.20
CA LYS A 238 -4.31 -4.69 34.15
C LYS A 238 -3.46 -4.04 35.25
N GLY A 239 -3.71 -2.77 35.51
CA GLY A 239 -2.98 -1.97 36.51
C GLY A 239 -1.61 -1.46 36.07
N ALA A 240 -1.20 -1.63 34.80
CA ALA A 240 0.08 -1.12 34.31
C ALA A 240 0.20 0.41 34.32
N PHE A 241 -0.92 1.13 34.18
CA PHE A 241 -1.00 2.58 34.29
C PHE A 241 -2.42 3.00 34.71
N THR A 242 -2.59 4.27 35.07
CA THR A 242 -3.91 4.85 35.41
C THR A 242 -4.86 4.75 34.22
N GLY A 243 -5.88 3.89 34.31
CA GLY A 243 -6.82 3.59 33.22
C GLY A 243 -6.66 2.20 32.59
N ALA A 244 -5.65 1.42 32.96
CA ALA A 244 -5.50 0.02 32.55
C ALA A 244 -6.45 -0.90 33.34
N VAL A 245 -7.74 -0.85 33.02
CA VAL A 245 -8.80 -1.60 33.73
C VAL A 245 -8.72 -3.11 33.48
N ASP A 246 -8.30 -3.50 32.27
CA ASP A 246 -8.18 -4.87 31.81
C ASP A 246 -6.84 -5.13 31.09
N ASP A 247 -6.56 -6.39 30.77
CA ASP A 247 -5.43 -6.75 29.92
C ASP A 247 -5.72 -6.39 28.46
N HIS A 248 -4.75 -5.81 27.75
CA HIS A 248 -4.84 -5.50 26.32
C HIS A 248 -3.77 -6.23 25.53
N GLN A 249 -4.18 -6.87 24.44
CA GLN A 249 -3.27 -7.55 23.52
C GLN A 249 -2.83 -6.59 22.42
N GLY A 250 -1.56 -6.17 22.44
CA GLY A 250 -0.99 -5.26 21.45
C GLY A 250 -0.90 -5.85 20.05
N VAL A 251 -0.70 -4.99 19.05
CA VAL A 251 -0.69 -5.39 17.63
C VAL A 251 0.40 -6.41 17.30
N PHE A 252 1.56 -6.34 17.97
CA PHE A 252 2.63 -7.32 17.76
C PHE A 252 2.23 -8.72 18.20
N ALA A 253 1.41 -8.84 19.24
CA ALA A 253 0.88 -10.12 19.73
C ALA A 253 -0.27 -10.66 18.86
N ARG A 254 -1.00 -9.78 18.15
CA ARG A 254 -2.10 -10.15 17.25
C ARG A 254 -1.62 -10.56 15.87
N CYS A 255 -0.42 -10.15 15.47
CA CYS A 255 0.14 -10.50 14.16
C CYS A 255 0.41 -12.00 14.06
N SER A 256 -0.19 -12.63 13.06
CA SER A 256 -0.02 -14.04 12.76
C SER A 256 1.41 -14.37 12.29
N LEU A 257 1.81 -15.63 12.45
CA LEU A 257 3.00 -16.17 11.79
C LEU A 257 2.78 -16.07 10.27
N TYR A 258 3.82 -15.66 9.53
CA TYR A 258 3.73 -15.33 8.11
C TYR A 258 2.87 -14.09 7.77
N GLY A 259 2.35 -13.38 8.78
CA GLY A 259 1.64 -12.12 8.60
C GLY A 259 2.58 -10.91 8.43
N SER A 260 1.97 -9.75 8.21
CA SER A 260 2.63 -8.46 8.08
C SER A 260 1.93 -7.40 8.94
N LEU A 261 2.73 -6.53 9.54
CA LEU A 261 2.28 -5.37 10.30
C LEU A 261 2.70 -4.09 9.60
N LEU A 262 1.74 -3.26 9.21
CA LEU A 262 1.99 -1.88 8.79
C LEU A 262 2.06 -0.96 10.01
N LEU A 263 3.19 -0.27 10.16
CA LEU A 263 3.37 0.90 11.03
C LEU A 263 3.29 2.16 10.15
N ASP A 264 2.09 2.73 10.02
CA ASP A 264 1.90 3.98 9.29
C ASP A 264 2.31 5.18 10.16
N GLU A 265 2.80 6.22 9.51
CA GLU A 265 3.42 7.39 10.11
C GLU A 265 4.53 7.08 11.14
N ILE A 266 5.47 6.21 10.76
CA ILE A 266 6.62 5.82 11.61
C ILE A 266 7.51 7.00 12.05
N GLY A 267 7.45 8.12 11.32
CA GLY A 267 8.14 9.36 11.67
C GLY A 267 7.65 10.01 12.97
N ASP A 268 6.41 9.71 13.39
CA ASP A 268 5.80 10.24 14.62
C ASP A 268 6.10 9.38 15.86
N ALA A 269 6.84 8.28 15.70
CA ALA A 269 7.25 7.44 16.83
C ALA A 269 8.24 8.20 17.74
N SER A 270 7.95 8.27 19.03
CA SER A 270 8.86 8.84 20.02
C SER A 270 10.15 8.02 20.16
N LEU A 271 11.22 8.63 20.71
CA LEU A 271 12.50 7.93 20.91
C LEU A 271 12.36 6.70 21.82
N SER A 272 11.45 6.72 22.80
CA SER A 272 11.15 5.56 23.66
C SER A 272 10.56 4.41 22.83
N VAL A 273 9.57 4.72 21.99
CA VAL A 273 8.92 3.75 21.10
C VAL A 273 9.94 3.19 20.11
N GLN A 274 10.80 4.03 19.52
CA GLN A 274 11.85 3.59 18.59
C GLN A 274 12.81 2.57 19.22
N ILE A 275 13.18 2.74 20.50
CA ILE A 275 14.04 1.78 21.22
C ILE A 275 13.34 0.41 21.36
N LYS A 276 12.06 0.40 21.71
CA LYS A 276 11.28 -0.84 21.85
C LYS A 276 11.03 -1.51 20.50
N LEU A 277 10.73 -0.72 19.46
CA LEU A 277 10.60 -1.21 18.09
C LEU A 277 11.91 -1.80 17.57
N LEU A 278 13.06 -1.19 17.89
CA LEU A 278 14.36 -1.75 17.54
C LEU A 278 14.55 -3.15 18.13
N ARG A 279 14.18 -3.37 19.40
CA ARG A 279 14.21 -4.71 20.03
C ARG A 279 13.29 -5.71 19.33
N VAL A 280 12.08 -5.29 18.94
CA VAL A 280 11.18 -6.14 18.15
C VAL A 280 11.83 -6.56 16.84
N LEU A 281 12.44 -5.61 16.12
CA LEU A 281 13.05 -5.88 14.83
C LEU A 281 14.33 -6.72 14.93
N GLN A 282 15.12 -6.57 15.99
CA GLN A 282 16.39 -7.29 16.18
C GLN A 282 16.20 -8.65 16.84
N GLU A 283 15.51 -8.69 17.98
CA GLU A 283 15.40 -9.86 18.85
C GLU A 283 14.10 -10.65 18.64
N ARG A 284 13.16 -10.12 17.85
CA ARG A 284 11.80 -10.68 17.71
C ARG A 284 11.02 -10.74 19.02
N SER A 285 11.44 -9.99 20.03
CA SER A 285 10.89 -10.03 21.37
C SER A 285 10.36 -8.66 21.78
N PHE A 286 9.24 -8.65 22.50
CA PHE A 286 8.70 -7.47 23.17
C PHE A 286 8.06 -7.88 24.50
N THR A 287 7.84 -6.89 25.35
CA THR A 287 7.19 -7.11 26.64
C THR A 287 6.01 -6.16 26.78
N PRO A 288 4.80 -6.65 27.12
CA PRO A 288 3.67 -5.80 27.43
C PRO A 288 3.97 -4.84 28.58
N VAL A 289 3.38 -3.65 28.55
CA VAL A 289 3.53 -2.65 29.62
C VAL A 289 3.01 -3.24 30.94
N GLY A 290 3.80 -3.10 32.00
CA GLY A 290 3.51 -3.69 33.31
C GLY A 290 3.75 -5.20 33.40
N SER A 291 4.38 -5.82 32.40
CA SER A 291 4.80 -7.21 32.43
C SER A 291 6.32 -7.36 32.39
N HIS A 292 6.81 -8.52 32.83
CA HIS A 292 8.20 -8.96 32.64
C HIS A 292 8.30 -10.19 31.73
N LYS A 293 7.17 -10.71 31.25
CA LYS A 293 7.15 -11.90 30.40
C LYS A 293 7.32 -11.48 28.94
N PRO A 294 8.46 -11.84 28.29
CA PRO A 294 8.64 -11.53 26.88
C PRO A 294 7.66 -12.34 26.01
N GLN A 295 7.23 -11.73 24.91
CA GLN A 295 6.42 -12.30 23.86
C GLN A 295 7.17 -12.19 22.53
N ARG A 296 6.89 -13.10 21.59
CA ARG A 296 7.58 -13.15 20.30
C ARG A 296 6.73 -12.57 19.18
N PHE A 297 7.33 -11.69 18.37
CA PHE A 297 6.77 -11.22 17.11
C PHE A 297 7.30 -12.06 15.95
N SER A 298 6.39 -12.62 15.15
CA SER A 298 6.73 -13.54 14.04
C SER A 298 6.27 -13.05 12.67
N GLY A 299 5.86 -11.79 12.58
CA GLY A 299 5.45 -11.17 11.33
C GLY A 299 6.57 -10.40 10.64
N ARG A 300 6.26 -9.86 9.47
CA ARG A 300 7.06 -8.87 8.74
C ARG A 300 6.64 -7.46 9.11
N VAL A 301 7.57 -6.52 9.22
CA VAL A 301 7.25 -5.09 9.40
C VAL A 301 7.28 -4.36 8.07
N ILE A 302 6.22 -3.61 7.80
CA ILE A 302 6.15 -2.60 6.75
C ILE A 302 5.98 -1.27 7.46
N ALA A 303 6.85 -0.31 7.24
CA ALA A 303 6.71 1.04 7.80
C ALA A 303 6.40 2.04 6.69
N ALA A 304 5.64 3.07 7.01
CA ALA A 304 5.32 4.14 6.07
C ALA A 304 5.47 5.51 6.72
N THR A 305 5.91 6.51 5.95
CA THR A 305 5.93 7.90 6.42
C THR A 305 5.95 8.89 5.25
N HIS A 306 5.42 10.08 5.47
CA HIS A 306 5.59 11.23 4.58
C HIS A 306 6.76 12.14 4.98
N GLN A 307 7.32 11.96 6.17
CA GLN A 307 8.37 12.83 6.70
C GLN A 307 9.75 12.44 6.16
N SER A 308 10.62 13.44 6.04
CA SER A 308 12.03 13.22 5.70
C SER A 308 12.76 12.58 6.88
N LEU A 309 12.96 11.26 6.84
CA LEU A 309 13.72 10.55 7.87
C LEU A 309 15.16 11.04 7.98
N ALA A 310 15.73 11.58 6.89
CA ALA A 310 17.05 12.21 6.91
C ALA A 310 17.06 13.46 7.79
N GLU A 311 16.06 14.33 7.65
CA GLU A 311 15.91 15.53 8.49
C GLU A 311 15.62 15.17 9.95
N LEU A 312 14.72 14.20 10.20
CA LEU A 312 14.43 13.75 11.55
C LEU A 312 15.67 13.17 12.25
N ARG A 313 16.53 12.46 11.51
CA ARG A 313 17.82 11.99 12.02
C ARG A 313 18.79 13.12 12.32
N GLN A 314 18.89 14.13 11.45
CA GLN A 314 19.72 15.31 11.69
C GLN A 314 19.25 16.10 12.93
N GLN A 315 17.94 16.15 13.17
CA GLN A 315 17.33 16.78 14.34
C GLN A 315 17.40 15.93 15.62
N GLY A 316 17.96 14.71 15.58
CA GLY A 316 17.99 13.80 16.72
C GLY A 316 16.63 13.22 17.14
N LYS A 317 15.60 13.39 16.31
CA LYS A 317 14.23 12.87 16.55
C LYS A 317 14.04 11.44 16.06
N PHE A 318 14.95 10.96 15.22
CA PHE A 318 14.91 9.59 14.71
C PHE A 318 16.29 8.94 14.84
N ARG A 319 16.36 7.78 15.50
CA ARG A 319 17.64 7.13 15.78
C ARG A 319 18.23 6.46 14.54
N GLN A 320 19.56 6.53 14.41
CA GLN A 320 20.25 5.93 13.27
C GLN A 320 20.22 4.40 13.31
N ASP A 321 20.43 3.79 14.47
CA ASP A 321 20.39 2.34 14.67
C ASP A 321 19.00 1.77 14.31
N PHE A 322 17.94 2.45 14.73
CA PHE A 322 16.57 2.12 14.37
C PHE A 322 16.34 2.21 12.86
N PHE A 323 16.78 3.30 12.22
CA PHE A 323 16.67 3.46 10.78
C PHE A 323 17.32 2.31 10.01
N TYR A 324 18.55 1.93 10.35
CA TYR A 324 19.27 0.87 9.63
C TYR A 324 18.64 -0.51 9.79
N ARG A 325 17.97 -0.78 10.93
CA ARG A 325 17.24 -2.05 11.09
C ARG A 325 15.88 -2.03 10.39
N LEU A 326 15.23 -0.87 10.33
CA LEU A 326 13.91 -0.70 9.72
C LEU A 326 13.95 -0.74 8.19
N CYS A 327 14.99 -0.20 7.57
CA CYS A 327 15.04 0.01 6.13
C CYS A 327 15.94 -1.05 5.44
N SER A 328 15.40 -2.25 5.21
CA SER A 328 16.06 -3.23 4.33
C SER A 328 15.79 -2.95 2.85
N ASP A 329 14.62 -2.39 2.55
CA ASP A 329 14.21 -1.92 1.23
C ASP A 329 13.38 -0.64 1.38
N ALA A 330 13.46 0.26 0.40
CA ALA A 330 12.75 1.53 0.39
C ALA A 330 12.01 1.73 -0.94
N ILE A 331 10.69 1.93 -0.86
CA ILE A 331 9.82 2.10 -2.03
C ILE A 331 9.14 3.45 -1.93
N THR A 332 9.32 4.29 -2.95
CA THR A 332 8.67 5.60 -3.02
C THR A 332 7.38 5.50 -3.81
N VAL A 333 6.27 5.89 -3.20
CA VAL A 333 4.96 6.00 -3.85
C VAL A 333 4.87 7.36 -4.53
N PRO A 334 4.69 7.40 -5.87
CA PRO A 334 4.71 8.66 -6.62
C PRO A 334 3.48 9.51 -6.30
N PRO A 335 3.63 10.85 -6.21
CA PRO A 335 2.50 11.74 -6.01
C PRO A 335 1.62 11.82 -7.27
N LEU A 336 0.37 12.25 -7.10
CA LEU A 336 -0.62 12.33 -8.17
C LEU A 336 -0.16 13.27 -9.31
N ARG A 337 0.48 14.40 -8.98
CA ARG A 337 1.03 15.31 -10.01
C ARG A 337 2.07 14.64 -10.91
N GLN A 338 2.92 13.76 -10.39
CA GLN A 338 3.89 13.04 -11.21
C GLN A 338 3.17 12.06 -12.15
N ARG A 339 2.20 11.32 -11.61
CA ARG A 339 1.38 10.37 -12.35
C ARG A 339 0.67 11.05 -13.53
N LEU A 340 0.04 12.21 -13.27
CA LEU A 340 -0.66 13.00 -14.28
C LEU A 340 0.29 13.67 -15.28
N ALA A 341 1.49 14.11 -14.84
CA ALA A 341 2.49 14.66 -15.75
C ALA A 341 3.02 13.61 -16.74
N GLU A 342 3.20 12.37 -16.29
CA GLU A 342 3.62 11.27 -17.17
C GLU A 342 2.47 10.73 -18.04
N MET A 343 1.23 10.75 -17.52
CA MET A 343 0.05 10.27 -18.23
C MET A 343 -1.21 11.04 -17.78
N PRO A 344 -1.60 12.11 -18.50
CA PRO A 344 -2.78 12.91 -18.14
C PRO A 344 -4.10 12.11 -18.10
N ALA A 345 -4.24 11.11 -18.98
CA ALA A 345 -5.39 10.21 -19.04
C ALA A 345 -5.57 9.34 -17.79
N GLU A 346 -4.59 9.30 -16.88
CA GLU A 346 -4.72 8.60 -15.60
C GLU A 346 -5.76 9.25 -14.67
N LEU A 347 -6.06 10.53 -14.85
CA LEU A 347 -7.15 11.19 -14.13
C LEU A 347 -8.50 10.52 -14.40
N ASP A 348 -8.77 10.20 -15.66
CA ASP A 348 -9.99 9.55 -16.12
C ASP A 348 -10.12 8.14 -15.52
N LEU A 349 -9.03 7.37 -15.50
CA LEU A 349 -8.99 6.04 -14.87
C LEU A 349 -9.25 6.11 -13.36
N LEU A 350 -8.65 7.09 -12.67
CA LEU A 350 -8.87 7.30 -11.25
C LEU A 350 -10.30 7.74 -10.97
N ALA A 351 -10.84 8.68 -11.74
CA ALA A 351 -12.21 9.15 -11.59
C ALA A 351 -13.20 7.99 -11.79
N GLN A 352 -13.02 7.17 -12.82
CA GLN A 352 -13.86 6.00 -13.08
C GLN A 352 -13.84 5.01 -11.90
N ALA A 353 -12.66 4.67 -11.41
CA ALA A 353 -12.52 3.72 -10.30
C ALA A 353 -13.09 4.29 -8.98
N LEU A 354 -12.85 5.56 -8.70
CA LEU A 354 -13.35 6.22 -7.50
C LEU A 354 -14.88 6.38 -7.53
N VAL A 355 -15.46 6.81 -8.65
CA VAL A 355 -16.92 6.90 -8.83
C VAL A 355 -17.56 5.53 -8.70
N THR A 356 -17.02 4.50 -9.37
CA THR A 356 -17.54 3.13 -9.26
C THR A 356 -17.54 2.64 -7.82
N ARG A 357 -16.46 2.90 -7.07
CA ARG A 357 -16.39 2.56 -5.63
C ARG A 357 -17.40 3.34 -4.79
N LEU A 358 -17.63 4.61 -5.10
CA LEU A 358 -18.57 5.46 -4.34
C LEU A 358 -20.03 5.10 -4.59
N LEU A 359 -20.38 4.74 -5.83
CA LEU A 359 -21.74 4.40 -6.23
C LEU A 359 -22.08 2.91 -6.07
N GLY A 360 -21.06 2.05 -5.93
CA GLY A 360 -21.21 0.59 -5.89
C GLY A 360 -21.46 -0.05 -7.26
N SER A 361 -21.55 0.74 -8.32
CA SER A 361 -21.72 0.30 -9.71
C SER A 361 -21.03 1.29 -10.66
N SER A 362 -20.71 0.83 -11.87
CA SER A 362 -20.16 1.70 -12.90
C SER A 362 -21.27 2.60 -13.48
N SER A 363 -20.98 3.90 -13.60
CA SER A 363 -21.86 4.87 -14.26
C SER A 363 -21.02 5.82 -15.10
N SER A 364 -21.14 5.71 -16.42
CA SER A 364 -20.44 6.62 -17.35
C SER A 364 -20.92 8.06 -17.18
N GLU A 365 -22.23 8.25 -16.99
CA GLU A 365 -22.82 9.58 -16.78
C GLU A 365 -22.24 10.28 -15.54
N ALA A 366 -22.11 9.56 -14.42
CA ALA A 366 -21.53 10.13 -13.21
C ALA A 366 -20.04 10.46 -13.37
N VAL A 367 -19.30 9.62 -14.10
CA VAL A 367 -17.88 9.86 -14.42
C VAL A 367 -17.72 11.09 -15.31
N ASP A 368 -18.55 11.24 -16.35
CA ASP A 368 -18.53 12.38 -17.25
C ASP A 368 -18.88 13.68 -16.54
N LEU A 369 -19.88 13.65 -15.65
CA LEU A 369 -20.24 14.78 -14.78
C LEU A 369 -19.05 15.20 -13.92
N VAL A 370 -18.39 14.23 -13.28
CA VAL A 370 -17.22 14.46 -12.42
C VAL A 370 -16.05 15.05 -13.21
N LEU A 371 -15.68 14.45 -14.33
CA LEU A 371 -14.57 14.92 -15.16
C LEU A 371 -14.84 16.30 -15.74
N THR A 372 -16.07 16.57 -16.15
CA THR A 372 -16.48 17.88 -16.66
C THR A 372 -16.34 18.96 -15.58
N ALA A 373 -16.82 18.69 -14.37
CA ALA A 373 -16.70 19.63 -13.26
C ALA A 373 -15.23 19.84 -12.85
N LEU A 374 -14.42 18.77 -12.75
CA LEU A 374 -12.99 18.88 -12.44
C LEU A 374 -12.25 19.74 -13.46
N ARG A 375 -12.47 19.53 -14.76
CA ARG A 375 -11.82 20.29 -15.85
C ARG A 375 -12.29 21.75 -15.90
N ARG A 376 -13.53 22.03 -15.49
CA ARG A 376 -14.10 23.38 -15.42
C ARG A 376 -13.55 24.15 -14.21
N ASP A 377 -13.48 23.49 -13.06
CA ASP A 377 -13.29 24.15 -11.77
C ASP A 377 -11.81 24.20 -11.34
N LEU A 378 -10.93 23.38 -11.91
CA LEU A 378 -9.51 23.32 -11.59
C LEU A 378 -8.62 23.65 -12.79
N PRO A 379 -7.45 24.28 -12.58
CA PRO A 379 -6.47 24.45 -13.63
C PRO A 379 -5.90 23.09 -14.09
N ALA A 380 -5.51 22.99 -15.35
CA ALA A 380 -4.98 21.76 -15.94
C ALA A 380 -3.76 21.18 -15.17
N GLU A 381 -2.91 22.05 -14.61
CA GLU A 381 -1.71 21.69 -13.86
C GLU A 381 -1.92 21.75 -12.34
N TYR A 382 -3.14 21.53 -11.85
CA TYR A 382 -3.39 21.50 -10.42
C TYR A 382 -2.49 20.48 -9.72
N ALA A 383 -1.80 20.91 -8.66
CA ALA A 383 -0.72 20.14 -8.05
C ALA A 383 -1.20 18.95 -7.19
N TRP A 384 -2.49 18.90 -6.85
CA TRP A 384 -3.09 17.88 -5.98
C TRP A 384 -2.31 17.68 -4.67
N PRO A 385 -2.22 18.71 -3.80
CA PRO A 385 -1.46 18.64 -2.54
C PRO A 385 -1.90 17.50 -1.61
N GLY A 386 -3.18 17.09 -1.64
CA GLY A 386 -3.70 15.93 -0.91
C GLY A 386 -3.76 14.65 -1.74
N ASN A 387 -3.14 14.63 -2.91
CA ASN A 387 -2.99 13.49 -3.80
C ASN A 387 -4.35 12.79 -4.10
N VAL A 388 -4.39 11.46 -4.07
CA VAL A 388 -5.59 10.67 -4.39
C VAL A 388 -6.68 10.88 -3.34
N ARG A 389 -6.32 11.16 -2.08
CA ARG A 389 -7.28 11.47 -1.02
C ARG A 389 -8.05 12.76 -1.32
N GLU A 390 -7.37 13.79 -1.79
CA GLU A 390 -8.02 15.04 -2.24
C GLU A 390 -8.90 14.80 -3.47
N LEU A 391 -8.42 14.04 -4.46
CA LEU A 391 -9.22 13.67 -5.63
C LEU A 391 -10.52 12.96 -5.21
N GLU A 392 -10.46 11.99 -4.30
CA GLU A 392 -11.67 11.33 -3.79
C GLU A 392 -12.63 12.32 -3.11
N GLN A 393 -12.12 13.26 -2.31
CA GLN A 393 -12.95 14.30 -1.69
C GLN A 393 -13.56 15.24 -2.73
N ALA A 394 -12.80 15.61 -3.78
CA ALA A 394 -13.29 16.43 -4.87
C ALA A 394 -14.44 15.76 -5.62
N ILE A 395 -14.29 14.46 -5.93
CA ILE A 395 -15.33 13.67 -6.58
C ILE A 395 -16.59 13.60 -5.70
N ARG A 396 -16.46 13.32 -4.40
CA ARG A 396 -17.60 13.32 -3.47
C ARG A 396 -18.33 14.66 -3.47
N ARG A 397 -17.59 15.77 -3.41
CA ARG A 397 -18.17 17.13 -3.41
C ARG A 397 -18.87 17.45 -4.73
N ILE A 398 -18.31 17.04 -5.86
CA ILE A 398 -18.93 17.24 -7.17
C ILE A 398 -20.21 16.44 -7.30
N LEU A 399 -20.22 15.16 -6.88
CA LEU A 399 -21.44 14.34 -6.92
C LEU A 399 -22.57 14.93 -6.06
N LEU A 400 -22.23 15.65 -4.98
CA LEU A 400 -23.21 16.30 -4.10
C LEU A 400 -23.65 17.70 -4.56
N THR A 401 -22.72 18.50 -5.12
CA THR A 401 -22.94 19.94 -5.34
C THR A 401 -22.79 20.39 -6.80
N GLY A 402 -22.37 19.50 -7.69
CA GLY A 402 -22.11 19.77 -9.11
C GLY A 402 -20.85 20.61 -9.37
N ARG A 403 -20.08 20.96 -8.33
CA ARG A 403 -18.88 21.79 -8.42
C ARG A 403 -17.81 21.41 -7.42
N TYR A 404 -16.57 21.70 -7.75
CA TYR A 404 -15.47 21.72 -6.81
C TYR A 404 -14.96 23.14 -6.64
N SER A 405 -14.61 23.54 -5.44
CA SER A 405 -13.86 24.76 -5.20
C SER A 405 -12.76 24.41 -4.23
N GLU A 406 -11.52 24.76 -4.58
CA GLU A 406 -10.40 24.65 -3.64
C GLU A 406 -10.83 25.35 -2.34
N GLU A 407 -10.72 24.65 -1.22
CA GLU A 407 -10.85 25.24 0.10
C GLU A 407 -9.55 25.99 0.39
N ARG A 408 -9.19 26.95 -0.47
CA ARG A 408 -8.33 28.04 -0.02
C ARG A 408 -9.11 28.61 1.14
N ALA A 409 -8.57 28.51 2.35
CA ALA A 409 -9.00 29.36 3.45
C ALA A 409 -9.25 30.73 2.83
N THR A 410 -10.53 31.10 2.70
CA THR A 410 -10.93 32.31 2.00
C THR A 410 -10.39 33.43 2.87
N ALA A 411 -9.15 33.83 2.63
CA ALA A 411 -8.70 35.15 3.02
C ALA A 411 -9.72 36.09 2.39
N PRO A 412 -10.35 36.98 3.17
CA PRO A 412 -11.38 37.85 2.65
C PRO A 412 -10.79 38.58 1.45
N SER A 413 -11.34 38.30 0.27
CA SER A 413 -11.00 39.07 -0.91
C SER A 413 -11.30 40.54 -0.62
N GLY A 414 -10.61 41.49 -1.27
CA GLY A 414 -10.92 42.92 -1.08
C GLY A 414 -12.41 43.25 -1.29
N HIS A 415 -13.10 42.43 -2.09
CA HIS A 415 -14.53 42.52 -2.34
C HIS A 415 -15.42 42.01 -1.18
N ASP A 416 -14.93 41.06 -0.38
CA ASP A 416 -15.62 40.53 0.80
C ASP A 416 -15.47 41.50 1.99
N LEU A 417 -14.28 42.07 2.18
CA LEU A 417 -14.06 43.14 3.17
C LEU A 417 -14.95 44.35 2.90
N TRP A 418 -15.06 44.79 1.64
CA TRP A 418 -15.89 45.95 1.27
C TRP A 418 -17.38 45.68 1.52
N ARG A 419 -17.85 44.46 1.23
CA ARG A 419 -19.23 44.04 1.47
C ARG A 419 -19.57 44.01 2.97
N GLN A 420 -18.69 43.44 3.80
CA GLN A 420 -18.89 43.37 5.25
C GLN A 420 -18.85 44.76 5.91
N LEU A 421 -18.04 45.67 5.37
CA LEU A 421 -17.97 47.07 5.80
C LEU A 421 -19.26 47.83 5.48
N GLN A 422 -19.83 47.64 4.28
CA GLN A 422 -21.13 48.23 3.94
C GLN A 422 -22.29 47.65 4.74
N ALA A 423 -22.23 46.36 5.07
CA ALA A 423 -23.25 45.70 5.89
C ALA A 423 -23.16 46.04 7.39
N GLY A 424 -22.14 46.79 7.83
CA GLY A 424 -21.93 47.12 9.24
C GLY A 424 -21.60 45.91 10.13
N ALA A 425 -21.14 44.80 9.52
CA ALA A 425 -20.93 43.53 10.21
C ALA A 425 -19.57 43.42 10.93
N LEU A 426 -18.69 44.41 10.76
CA LEU A 426 -17.33 44.41 11.32
C LEU A 426 -17.20 45.42 12.46
N ASP A 427 -16.69 44.96 13.59
CA ASP A 427 -16.18 45.84 14.64
C ASP A 427 -14.79 46.40 14.26
N ALA A 428 -14.33 47.42 14.98
CA ALA A 428 -13.05 48.06 14.70
C ALA A 428 -11.86 47.08 14.69
N ARG A 429 -11.93 46.03 15.52
CA ARG A 429 -10.90 45.01 15.62
C ARG A 429 -10.91 44.06 14.42
N GLY A 430 -12.10 43.63 13.97
CA GLY A 430 -12.32 42.80 12.80
C GLY A 430 -11.94 43.51 11.50
N LEU A 431 -12.21 44.81 11.40
CA LEU A 431 -11.78 45.66 10.29
C LEU A 431 -10.25 45.71 10.19
N LEU A 432 -9.57 46.01 11.29
CA LEU A 432 -8.10 46.05 11.34
C LEU A 432 -7.47 44.69 11.03
N ALA A 433 -8.04 43.61 11.55
CA ALA A 433 -7.55 42.26 11.29
C ALA A 433 -7.67 41.88 9.80
N SER A 434 -8.82 42.17 9.19
CA SER A 434 -9.08 41.88 7.78
C SER A 434 -8.22 42.74 6.85
N TYR A 435 -8.02 44.02 7.20
CA TYR A 435 -7.12 44.90 6.45
C TYR A 435 -5.65 44.45 6.54
N CYS A 436 -5.18 44.06 7.73
CA CYS A 436 -3.84 43.49 7.90
C CYS A 436 -3.64 42.20 7.09
N ALA A 437 -4.66 41.32 7.05
CA ALA A 437 -4.64 40.10 6.25
C ALA A 437 -4.52 40.39 4.75
N LEU A 438 -5.28 41.36 4.25
CA LEU A 438 -5.25 41.78 2.86
C LEU A 438 -3.89 42.37 2.46
N LEU A 439 -3.30 43.22 3.30
CA LEU A 439 -1.97 43.79 3.04
C LEU A 439 -0.87 42.73 3.11
N TYR A 440 -0.96 41.78 4.04
CA TYR A 440 -0.01 40.69 4.16
C TYR A 440 -0.01 39.80 2.92
N GLN A 441 -1.19 39.52 2.35
CA GLN A 441 -1.30 38.77 1.10
C GLN A 441 -0.65 39.49 -0.08
N ARG A 442 -0.74 40.82 -0.14
CA ARG A 442 -0.18 41.62 -1.24
C ARG A 442 1.33 41.86 -1.11
N CYS A 443 1.85 41.91 0.12
CA CYS A 443 3.23 42.32 0.39
C CYS A 443 4.12 41.16 0.89
N GLY A 444 3.55 40.07 1.41
CA GLY A 444 4.26 38.89 1.92
C GLY A 444 5.13 39.10 3.17
N ASN A 445 5.24 40.33 3.68
CA ASN A 445 6.14 40.69 4.77
C ASN A 445 5.42 41.49 5.88
N TYR A 446 5.57 41.06 7.13
CA TYR A 446 5.00 41.72 8.32
C TYR A 446 5.52 43.15 8.52
N GLU A 447 6.77 43.45 8.15
CA GLU A 447 7.35 44.79 8.31
C GLU A 447 6.73 45.79 7.35
N GLU A 448 6.45 45.37 6.11
CA GLU A 448 5.79 46.23 5.12
C GLU A 448 4.32 46.46 5.48
N VAL A 449 3.65 45.47 6.06
CA VAL A 449 2.28 45.63 6.59
C VAL A 449 2.27 46.60 7.78
N ALA A 450 3.21 46.45 8.73
CA ALA A 450 3.38 47.35 9.86
C ALA A 450 3.60 48.81 9.41
N ARG A 451 4.50 49.02 8.44
CA ARG A 451 4.78 50.33 7.85
C ARG A 451 3.53 50.97 7.22
N ARG A 452 2.71 50.20 6.50
CA ARG A 452 1.50 50.72 5.82
C ARG A 452 0.31 50.93 6.76
N THR A 453 0.19 50.11 7.80
CA THR A 453 -0.88 50.21 8.79
C THR A 453 -0.58 51.20 9.92
N GLY A 454 0.69 51.62 10.06
CA GLY A 454 1.15 52.42 11.19
C GLY A 454 1.19 51.65 12.51
N LEU A 455 1.08 50.32 12.47
CA LEU A 455 1.08 49.44 13.65
C LEU A 455 2.47 48.84 13.89
N ASP A 456 2.76 48.46 15.13
CA ASP A 456 3.97 47.69 15.42
C ASP A 456 3.86 46.25 14.88
N ARG A 457 5.00 45.64 14.55
CA ARG A 457 5.08 44.27 13.99
C ARG A 457 4.42 43.21 14.88
N ARG A 458 4.48 43.35 16.21
CA ARG A 458 3.87 42.41 17.17
C ARG A 458 2.35 42.55 17.18
N THR A 459 1.83 43.76 17.01
CA THR A 459 0.39 44.05 16.89
C THR A 459 -0.17 43.55 15.56
N VAL A 460 0.51 43.79 14.43
CA VAL A 460 0.15 43.20 13.13
C VAL A 460 0.07 41.67 13.24
N ARG A 461 1.08 41.06 13.87
CA ARG A 461 1.10 39.62 14.13
C ARG A 461 -0.13 39.20 14.95
N LYS A 462 -0.43 39.87 16.05
CA LYS A 462 -1.61 39.59 16.90
C LYS A 462 -2.94 39.64 16.13
N HIS A 463 -3.10 40.60 15.23
CA HIS A 463 -4.31 40.73 14.41
C HIS A 463 -4.43 39.61 13.36
N LEU A 464 -3.33 39.20 12.74
CA LEU A 464 -3.29 38.08 11.78
C LEU A 464 -3.56 36.72 12.44
N TYR A 465 -3.07 36.50 13.66
CA TYR A 465 -3.39 35.29 14.44
C TYR A 465 -4.83 35.31 15.02
N GLY A 466 -5.37 36.49 15.33
CA GLY A 466 -6.75 36.64 15.80
C GLY A 466 -7.80 36.39 14.72
N SER A 467 -7.52 36.79 13.47
CA SER A 467 -8.39 36.52 12.31
C SER A 467 -8.57 35.02 12.05
N LYS A 468 -7.52 34.20 12.23
CA LYS A 468 -7.60 32.72 12.16
C LYS A 468 -8.50 32.09 13.22
N LYS A 469 -8.73 32.75 14.36
CA LYS A 469 -9.66 32.29 15.40
C LYS A 469 -11.11 32.65 15.08
N LEU A 470 -11.35 33.86 14.59
CA LEU A 470 -12.68 34.35 14.21
C LEU A 470 -13.26 33.58 13.00
N SER A 471 -12.43 33.17 12.05
CA SER A 471 -12.87 32.32 10.93
C SER A 471 -13.28 30.90 11.36
N ASN A 472 -12.79 30.41 12.50
CA ASN A 472 -13.19 29.11 13.05
C ASN A 472 -14.48 29.18 13.89
N GLU A 473 -14.80 30.34 14.47
CA GLU A 473 -16.02 30.52 15.29
C GLU A 473 -17.27 30.77 14.44
N MET A 474 -17.15 31.39 13.26
CA MET A 474 -18.29 31.60 12.34
C MET A 474 -18.73 30.35 11.58
N THR A 475 -17.93 29.28 11.55
CA THR A 475 -18.30 27.99 10.93
C THR A 475 -19.12 27.05 11.82
N PHE A 476 -19.40 27.43 13.08
CA PHE A 476 -20.17 26.59 14.02
C PHE A 476 -21.59 27.09 14.32
N THR A 477 -22.09 28.09 13.61
CA THR A 477 -23.48 28.54 13.74
C THR A 477 -24.09 28.85 12.38
N THR A 478 -24.46 27.80 11.65
CA THR A 478 -25.67 27.70 10.80
C THR A 478 -25.89 26.26 10.38
#